data_AF-A0A6A6NTV0-F1
#
_entry.id   AF-A0A6A6NTV0-F1
#
_cell.length_a   1.000
_cell.length_b   1.000
_cell.length_c   1.000
_cell.angle_alpha   90.00
_cell.angle_beta   90.00
_cell.angle_gamma   90.00
#
_symmetry.space_group_name_H-M   'P 1'
#
loop_
_entity.id
_entity.type
_entity.pdbx_description
1 polymer ?
#
loop_
_entity_poly.entity_id
_entity_poly.type
_entity_poly.pdbx_seq_one_letter_code
_entity_poly.pdbx_strand_id
1 'polypeptide(L)' 'SCSTIQVYYSTGYSPLAAVTQPIPNDNGGGGQFQIGILKKPTETESVVNDGYQESGIFEGQVYGGIFVEDSADGCISL' A
#
# COMPACT_ATOMS: atom_id res chain seq x y z
N SER A 1 18.17 6.51 12.14
CA SER A 1 16.81 5.97 12.19
C SER A 1 16.86 4.49 11.88
N CYS A 2 16.02 3.65 12.51
CA CYS A 2 15.81 2.30 12.00
C CYS A 2 14.94 2.41 10.73
N SER A 3 15.45 1.95 9.59
CA SER A 3 14.65 1.88 8.36
C SER A 3 13.86 0.57 8.38
N THR A 4 12.65 0.63 8.95
CA THR A 4 11.76 -0.51 9.07
C THR A 4 10.35 -0.15 8.64
N ILE A 5 9.59 -1.14 8.18
CA ILE A 5 8.15 -1.06 7.95
C ILE A 5 7.41 -2.00 8.91
N GLN A 6 6.25 -1.58 9.39
CA GLN A 6 5.34 -2.40 10.15
C GLN A 6 3.93 -2.23 9.61
N VAL A 7 3.19 -3.32 9.47
CA VAL A 7 1.83 -3.31 8.92
C VAL A 7 0.82 -3.52 10.03
N TYR A 8 -0.18 -2.66 10.06
CA TYR A 8 -1.37 -2.76 10.89
C TYR A 8 -2.58 -2.99 9.98
N TYR A 9 -3.47 -3.91 10.35
CA TYR A 9 -4.63 -4.27 9.54
C TYR A 9 -5.82 -4.68 10.41
N SER A 10 -7.03 -4.36 9.96
CA SER A 10 -8.28 -4.84 10.51
C SER A 10 -9.38 -4.86 9.45
N THR A 11 -10.51 -5.49 9.76
CA THR A 11 -11.70 -5.54 8.91
C THR A 11 -12.92 -4.96 9.61
N GLY A 12 -13.77 -4.28 8.85
CA GLY A 12 -15.01 -3.69 9.37
C GLY A 12 -14.70 -2.57 10.36
N TYR A 13 -15.27 -2.67 11.57
CA TYR A 13 -15.12 -1.68 12.65
C TYR A 13 -14.14 -2.12 13.74
N SER A 14 -13.36 -3.18 13.51
CA SER A 14 -12.38 -3.66 14.50
C SER A 14 -11.19 -2.70 14.56
N PRO A 15 -10.60 -2.46 15.73
CA PRO A 15 -9.39 -1.63 15.85
C PRO A 15 -8.22 -2.26 15.08
N LEU A 16 -7.32 -1.41 14.59
CA LEU A 16 -6.10 -1.85 13.91
C LEU A 16 -5.21 -2.68 14.84
N ALA A 17 -4.69 -3.81 14.33
CA ALA A 17 -3.74 -4.66 15.03
C ALA A 17 -2.47 -4.85 14.20
N ALA A 18 -1.31 -4.92 14.86
CA ALA A 18 -0.06 -5.25 14.21
C ALA A 18 -0.12 -6.68 13.64
N VAL A 19 0.00 -6.81 12.32
CA VAL A 19 0.03 -8.11 11.63
C VAL A 19 1.45 -8.52 11.22
N THR A 20 2.41 -7.61 11.36
CA THR A 20 3.84 -7.89 11.25
C THR A 20 4.59 -7.37 12.47
N GLN A 21 5.75 -7.97 12.73
CA GLN A 21 6.81 -7.29 13.48
C GLN A 21 7.41 -6.17 12.60
N PRO A 22 8.21 -5.24 13.16
CA PRO A 22 9.02 -4.34 12.34
C PRO A 22 9.98 -5.13 11.43
N ILE A 23 9.89 -4.92 10.12
CA ILE A 23 10.70 -5.60 9.10
C ILE A 23 11.69 -4.59 8.50
N PRO A 24 12.98 -4.94 8.30
CA PRO A 24 13.94 -4.07 7.63
C PRO A 24 13.45 -3.63 6.24
N ASN A 25 13.40 -2.33 6.00
CA ASN A 25 13.02 -1.74 4.73
C ASN A 25 13.61 -0.33 4.62
N ASP A 26 14.57 -0.13 3.71
CA ASP A 26 15.14 1.20 3.46
C ASP A 26 14.22 2.04 2.56
N ASN A 27 13.48 2.94 3.19
CA ASN A 27 12.63 3.95 2.56
C ASN A 27 13.21 5.37 2.70
N GLY A 28 14.54 5.48 2.85
CA GLY A 28 15.22 6.77 2.90
C GLY A 28 14.85 7.70 1.75
N GLY A 29 14.65 8.98 2.03
CA GLY A 29 14.28 10.00 1.04
C GLY A 29 12.78 10.30 0.92
N GLY A 30 11.93 9.68 1.75
CA GLY A 30 10.50 10.03 1.86
C GLY A 30 9.59 9.43 0.78
N GLY A 31 10.19 8.85 -0.27
CA GLY A 31 9.48 8.16 -1.36
C GLY A 31 8.42 9.02 -2.05
N GLN A 32 7.72 8.43 -3.02
CA GLN A 32 6.47 8.97 -3.53
C GLN A 32 5.36 7.98 -3.16
N PHE A 33 4.37 8.42 -2.39
CA PHE A 33 3.24 7.58 -2.06
C PHE A 33 2.27 7.55 -3.24
N GLN A 34 2.19 6.40 -3.91
CA GLN A 34 1.16 6.16 -4.91
C GLN A 34 -0.11 5.66 -4.22
N ILE A 35 -1.16 6.48 -4.26
CA ILE A 35 -2.50 6.09 -3.82
C ILE A 35 -3.32 5.73 -5.05
N GLY A 36 -3.56 4.44 -5.23
CA GLY A 36 -4.26 3.90 -6.40
C GLY A 36 -3.68 2.55 -6.82
N ILE A 37 -4.25 1.96 -7.87
CA ILE A 37 -3.72 0.72 -8.45
C ILE A 37 -2.92 1.04 -9.70
N LEU A 38 -1.72 0.47 -9.79
CA LEU A 38 -0.99 0.26 -11.02
C LEU A 38 -1.19 -1.19 -11.46
N LYS A 39 -2.01 -1.41 -12.49
CA LYS A 39 -2.24 -2.73 -13.07
C LYS A 39 -1.29 -2.94 -14.25
N LYS A 40 -0.32 -3.85 -14.07
CA LYS A 40 0.50 -4.33 -15.19
C LYS A 40 -0.35 -5.22 -16.10
N PRO A 41 -0.04 -5.30 -17.41
CA PRO A 41 -0.74 -6.20 -18.31
C PRO A 41 -0.36 -7.68 -18.05
N THR A 42 -1.24 -8.59 -18.47
CA THR A 42 -1.07 -10.05 -18.38
C THR A 42 -0.26 -10.60 -19.56
N GLU A 43 0.41 -11.76 -19.38
CA GLU A 43 1.17 -12.49 -20.40
C GLU A 43 2.13 -11.63 -21.22
N THR A 44 3.14 -11.07 -20.58
CA THR A 44 4.12 -10.20 -21.23
C THR A 44 5.56 -10.48 -20.78
N GLU A 45 6.49 -10.50 -21.74
CA GLU A 45 7.93 -10.41 -21.47
C GLU A 45 8.42 -8.95 -21.48
N SER A 46 7.72 -8.06 -22.20
CA SER A 46 7.98 -6.63 -22.28
C SER A 46 6.75 -5.83 -21.85
N VAL A 47 6.79 -5.35 -20.61
CA VAL A 47 5.69 -4.65 -19.90
C VAL A 47 5.03 -3.50 -20.67
N VAL A 48 5.67 -3.03 -21.75
CA VAL A 48 5.31 -1.81 -22.47
C VAL A 48 4.41 -2.06 -23.69
N ASN A 49 4.55 -3.19 -24.40
CA ASN A 49 3.96 -3.32 -25.75
C ASN A 49 3.13 -4.58 -26.02
N ASP A 50 3.34 -5.69 -25.29
CA ASP A 50 2.86 -7.00 -25.76
C ASP A 50 1.86 -7.69 -24.81
N GLY A 51 1.52 -7.07 -23.69
CA GLY A 51 0.56 -7.64 -22.74
C GLY A 51 -0.88 -7.19 -23.02
N TYR A 52 -1.86 -7.91 -22.47
CA TYR A 52 -3.27 -7.56 -22.56
C TYR A 52 -3.90 -7.27 -21.20
N GLN A 53 -5.07 -6.64 -21.21
CA GLN A 53 -5.96 -6.53 -20.04
C GLN A 53 -7.16 -7.44 -20.25
N GLU A 54 -7.56 -8.18 -19.22
CA GLU A 54 -8.71 -9.08 -19.27
C GLU A 54 -9.98 -8.32 -19.68
N SER A 55 -10.77 -8.91 -20.57
CA SER A 55 -12.02 -8.33 -21.03
C SER A 55 -13.20 -8.77 -20.17
N GLY A 56 -14.27 -7.97 -20.16
CA GLY A 56 -15.52 -8.30 -19.45
C GLY A 56 -15.48 -8.09 -17.93
N ILE A 57 -14.45 -7.43 -17.41
CA ILE A 57 -14.35 -7.08 -15.98
C ILE A 57 -14.72 -5.61 -15.76
N PHE A 58 -15.39 -5.34 -14.63
CA PHE A 58 -15.69 -3.99 -14.17
C PHE A 58 -14.88 -3.74 -12.89
N GLU A 59 -13.76 -3.04 -13.03
CA GLU A 59 -12.86 -2.76 -11.92
C GLU A 59 -13.21 -1.42 -11.28
N GLY A 60 -13.40 -1.43 -9.97
CA GLY A 60 -13.66 -0.24 -9.17
C GLY A 60 -12.91 -0.31 -7.85
N GLN A 61 -12.42 0.84 -7.39
CA GLN A 61 -11.74 0.98 -6.10
C GLN A 61 -12.48 2.05 -5.29
N VAL A 62 -12.71 1.77 -4.01
CA VAL A 62 -13.29 2.73 -3.08
C VAL A 62 -12.28 2.95 -1.97
N TYR A 63 -11.92 4.21 -1.78
CA TYR A 63 -10.95 4.64 -0.79
C TYR A 63 -11.62 5.56 0.23
N GLY A 64 -11.24 5.42 1.50
CA GLY A 64 -11.68 6.29 2.58
C GLY A 64 -10.61 6.39 3.65
N GLY A 65 -10.55 7.52 4.35
CA GLY A 65 -9.65 7.70 5.50
C GLY A 65 -8.15 7.63 5.15
N ILE A 66 -7.74 8.12 3.97
CA ILE A 66 -6.31 8.16 3.62
C ILE A 66 -5.70 9.45 4.16
N PHE A 67 -4.71 9.29 5.04
CA PHE A 67 -3.90 10.37 5.58
C PHE A 67 -2.50 9.84 5.92
N VAL A 68 -1.56 10.75 6.12
CA VAL A 68 -0.21 10.46 6.64
C VAL A 68 -0.07 11.24 7.94
N GLU A 69 0.31 10.55 9.02
CA GLU A 69 0.58 11.16 10.31
C GLU A 69 2.02 10.89 10.76
N ASP A 70 2.60 11.86 11.46
CA ASP A 70 3.84 11.68 12.19
C ASP A 70 3.50 11.31 13.63
N SER A 71 3.87 10.10 14.02
CA SER A 71 3.62 9.54 15.36
C SER A 71 4.87 9.48 16.23
N ALA A 72 5.95 10.18 15.85
CA ALA A 72 7.21 10.18 16.59
C ALA A 72 7.05 10.61 18.07
N ASP A 73 6.06 11.45 18.38
CA ASP A 73 5.75 11.93 19.73
C ASP A 73 4.68 11.09 20.46
N GLY A 74 4.36 9.90 19.96
CA GLY A 74 3.53 8.91 20.64
C GLY A 74 2.01 9.07 20.46
N CYS A 75 1.56 10.00 19.62
CA CYS A 75 0.16 10.05 19.20
C CYS A 75 -0.01 9.21 17.93
N ILE A 76 -0.76 8.11 18.03
CA ILE A 76 -1.15 7.28 16.87
C ILE A 76 -2.67 7.32 16.81
N SER A 77 -3.22 7.70 15.65
CA SER A 77 -4.65 7.59 15.39
C SER A 77 -4.97 6.12 15.02
N LEU A 78 -5.23 5.28 16.03
CA LEU A 78 -5.70 3.88 15.84
C LEU A 78 -7.22 3.76 15.82
#